data_AF-A0A913ZTA4-F1
#
_entry.id   AF-A0A913ZTA4-F1
#
_cell.length_a   1.000
_cell.length_b   1.000
_cell.length_c   1.000
_cell.angle_alpha   90.00
_cell.angle_beta   90.00
_cell.angle_gamma   90.00
#
_symmetry.space_group_name_H-M   'P 1'
#
loop_
_entity.id
_entity.type
_entity.pdbx_description
1 polymer ?
#
loop_
_entity_poly.entity_id
_entity_poly.type
_entity_poly.pdbx_seq_one_letter_code
_entity_poly.pdbx_strand_id
1 'polypeptide(L)'
;MMVVVVPQASVTWRGWSDYRGTAGFRTPSPAVPPAHASRPVVPKPCAPVGCCKNAGFVWEWPVYKSKLREEVPKCDEHPDQNLNVYCNSCEQVICTTCSVLDHEKHSLTGLPEAVEKCKKKVTEMVQKSEKRKTELSTTIEEMSKSRKDLDTMFAYTQKKISKKAQQEITKLKQEVAKIKKEEQKLLKETSTIYKDKLKAFEAVQATNRKELTQTEHKLEEVNQLMNQASCYEILELQQKLLHNLSELSGKQPQQVPDRLTFMDFEEGDRSLGRLILEEEPKAAEKPTPRPPRSCVKEKWELKSEATNIGVTQTYISHVAALFNNKILGCGYPRGITFTSSGDLVVAAGESVQVYHRV
;
A
#
# COMPACT_ATOMS: atom_id res chain seq x y z
N MET A 1 18.04 -28.65 -8.86
CA MET A 1 17.61 -27.54 -7.97
C MET A 1 16.37 -26.90 -8.58
N MET A 2 15.19 -27.27 -8.09
CA MET A 2 13.92 -26.65 -8.47
C MET A 2 13.64 -25.49 -7.51
N VAL A 3 13.51 -24.28 -8.05
CA VAL A 3 13.13 -23.09 -7.28
C VAL A 3 11.61 -22.98 -7.32
N VAL A 4 10.97 -23.26 -6.18
CA VAL A 4 9.53 -23.06 -5.97
C VAL A 4 9.31 -21.60 -5.57
N VAL A 5 8.60 -20.85 -6.41
CA VAL A 5 8.18 -19.47 -6.13
C VAL A 5 6.82 -19.52 -5.42
N VAL A 6 6.76 -18.97 -4.21
CA VAL A 6 5.52 -18.81 -3.42
C VAL A 6 4.91 -17.43 -3.73
N PRO A 7 3.64 -17.32 -4.14
CA PRO A 7 3.01 -16.02 -4.36
C PRO A 7 2.52 -15.40 -3.05
N GLN A 8 2.86 -14.11 -2.82
CA GLN A 8 2.35 -13.30 -1.71
C GLN A 8 0.87 -12.91 -1.95
N ALA A 9 0.06 -13.07 -0.91
CA ALA A 9 -1.34 -12.66 -0.89
C ALA A 9 -1.47 -11.12 -0.81
N SER A 10 -2.26 -10.55 -1.72
CA SER A 10 -2.65 -9.14 -1.73
C SER A 10 -3.77 -8.87 -0.72
N VAL A 11 -3.55 -7.88 0.15
CA VAL A 11 -4.52 -7.40 1.13
C VAL A 11 -5.43 -6.38 0.43
N THR A 12 -6.67 -6.76 0.12
CA THR A 12 -7.68 -5.84 -0.41
C THR A 12 -8.27 -4.99 0.70
N TRP A 13 -8.05 -3.68 0.63
CA TRP A 13 -8.78 -2.69 1.43
C TRP A 13 -10.22 -2.58 0.92
N ARG A 14 -11.21 -2.96 1.73
CA ARG A 14 -12.62 -2.65 1.43
C ARG A 14 -12.91 -1.21 1.82
N GLY A 15 -13.14 -0.39 0.81
CA GLY A 15 -13.57 1.00 0.93
C GLY A 15 -14.99 1.11 1.50
N TRP A 16 -15.18 2.15 2.31
CA TRP A 16 -16.47 2.68 2.73
C TRP A 16 -17.14 3.43 1.57
N SER A 17 -18.43 3.20 1.34
CA SER A 17 -19.31 4.15 0.65
C SER A 17 -20.73 4.03 1.18
N ASP A 18 -21.09 5.08 1.92
CA ASP A 18 -22.31 5.90 1.87
C ASP A 18 -23.72 5.30 1.79
N TYR A 19 -24.46 5.72 2.81
CA TYR A 19 -25.88 6.03 2.89
C TYR A 19 -26.44 6.81 1.69
N ARG A 20 -27.52 6.31 1.08
CA ARG A 20 -28.75 7.07 0.76
C ARG A 20 -29.88 6.10 0.40
N GLY A 21 -31.10 6.41 0.83
CA GLY A 21 -32.23 5.47 0.81
C GLY A 21 -33.37 5.78 -0.17
N THR A 22 -34.44 4.99 0.05
CA THR A 22 -35.87 5.12 -0.30
C THR A 22 -36.42 4.42 -1.56
N ALA A 23 -37.55 3.72 -1.29
CA ALA A 23 -38.62 3.15 -2.15
C ALA A 23 -38.19 2.06 -3.18
N GLY A 24 -38.75 0.85 -3.26
CA GLY A 24 -40.02 0.28 -2.81
C GLY A 24 -40.79 -0.23 -4.04
N PHE A 25 -40.86 -1.55 -4.28
CA PHE A 25 -41.99 -2.30 -4.89
C PHE A 25 -41.62 -3.80 -4.99
N ARG A 26 -42.60 -4.68 -4.74
CA ARG A 26 -42.48 -6.15 -4.60
C ARG A 26 -42.86 -6.90 -5.89
N THR A 27 -42.48 -8.19 -5.88
CA THR A 27 -43.05 -9.40 -6.52
C THR A 27 -42.21 -10.00 -7.67
N PRO A 28 -42.34 -11.31 -7.99
CA PRO A 28 -41.48 -12.35 -7.39
C PRO A 28 -40.76 -13.27 -8.42
N SER A 29 -39.71 -13.93 -7.92
CA SER A 29 -39.00 -15.16 -8.35
C SER A 29 -39.37 -15.90 -9.66
N PRO A 30 -38.39 -16.57 -10.30
CA PRO A 30 -38.17 -17.96 -9.89
C PRO A 30 -36.71 -18.32 -9.59
N ALA A 31 -36.59 -19.33 -8.74
CA ALA A 31 -35.40 -19.85 -8.10
C ALA A 31 -34.36 -20.40 -9.09
N VAL A 32 -33.11 -19.93 -8.92
CA VAL A 32 -31.90 -20.57 -9.43
C VAL A 32 -31.23 -21.27 -8.23
N PRO A 33 -30.85 -22.56 -8.33
CA PRO A 33 -30.27 -23.28 -7.20
C PRO A 33 -28.91 -22.68 -6.81
N PRO A 34 -28.58 -22.61 -5.51
CA PRO A 34 -27.30 -22.05 -5.09
C PRO A 34 -26.17 -23.02 -5.47
N ALA A 35 -25.26 -22.55 -6.32
CA ALA A 35 -23.96 -23.17 -6.48
C ALA A 35 -23.27 -23.24 -5.12
N HIS A 36 -22.76 -24.42 -4.78
CA HIS A 36 -21.99 -24.66 -3.58
C HIS A 36 -20.89 -23.62 -3.41
N ALA A 37 -21.03 -22.77 -2.40
CA ALA A 37 -19.96 -21.89 -1.95
C ALA A 37 -18.84 -22.76 -1.38
N SER A 38 -17.86 -23.07 -2.23
CA SER A 38 -16.55 -23.57 -1.81
C SER A 38 -15.99 -22.57 -0.80
N ARG A 39 -16.00 -22.97 0.48
CA ARG A 39 -15.37 -22.21 1.57
C ARG A 39 -13.95 -21.82 1.13
N PRO A 40 -13.48 -20.58 1.41
CA PRO A 40 -12.08 -20.27 1.25
C PRO A 40 -11.28 -21.23 2.14
N VAL A 41 -10.45 -22.05 1.52
CA VAL A 41 -9.44 -22.86 2.19
C VAL A 41 -8.46 -21.87 2.81
N VAL A 42 -8.68 -21.55 4.08
CA VAL A 42 -7.69 -20.89 4.92
C VAL A 42 -6.45 -21.77 4.86
N PRO A 43 -5.26 -21.27 4.46
CA PRO A 43 -4.05 -22.08 4.58
C PRO A 43 -3.91 -22.42 6.05
N LYS A 44 -4.00 -23.72 6.35
CA LYS A 44 -3.76 -24.24 7.70
C LYS A 44 -2.42 -23.64 8.15
N PRO A 45 -2.36 -23.00 9.34
CA PRO A 45 -1.07 -22.61 9.89
C PRO A 45 -0.20 -23.86 9.91
N CYS A 46 1.01 -23.77 9.36
CA CYS A 46 1.99 -24.83 9.45
C CYS A 46 2.01 -25.28 10.92
N ALA A 47 1.70 -26.56 11.13
CA ALA A 47 1.68 -27.13 12.47
C ALA A 47 2.98 -26.71 13.19
N PRO A 48 2.92 -26.26 14.45
CA PRO A 48 4.14 -26.03 15.21
C PRO A 48 4.93 -27.33 15.13
N VAL A 49 6.16 -27.26 14.61
CA VAL A 49 7.07 -28.40 14.53
C VAL A 49 7.45 -28.71 15.97
N GLY A 50 6.59 -29.50 16.59
CA GLY A 50 6.50 -29.72 18.02
C GLY A 50 5.76 -31.03 18.26
N CYS A 51 6.23 -32.10 17.61
CA CYS A 51 6.00 -33.48 18.05
C CYS A 51 7.01 -34.42 17.40
N CYS A 52 8.31 -34.12 17.52
CA CYS A 52 9.27 -35.21 17.75
C CYS A 52 9.40 -35.36 19.26
N LYS A 53 8.30 -35.77 19.91
CA LYS A 53 8.40 -36.30 21.29
C LYS A 53 9.20 -37.57 21.15
N ASN A 54 10.38 -37.62 21.78
CA ASN A 54 11.16 -38.81 22.10
C ASN A 54 10.70 -40.07 21.37
N ALA A 55 11.08 -40.22 20.09
CA ALA A 55 11.34 -41.55 19.58
C ALA A 55 12.69 -41.95 20.20
N GLY A 56 12.68 -42.22 21.51
CA GLY A 56 13.73 -42.98 22.14
C GLY A 56 13.67 -44.35 21.50
N PHE A 57 14.38 -44.53 20.39
CA PHE A 57 14.71 -45.84 19.87
C PHE A 57 15.61 -46.48 20.92
N VAL A 58 14.96 -47.07 21.93
CA VAL A 58 15.56 -48.08 22.76
C VAL A 58 15.76 -49.24 21.81
N TRP A 59 16.97 -49.38 21.28
CA TRP A 59 17.39 -50.66 20.74
C TRP A 59 17.42 -51.60 21.95
N GLU A 60 16.27 -52.19 22.29
CA GLU A 60 16.27 -53.44 23.03
C GLU A 60 16.94 -54.42 22.09
N TRP A 61 18.25 -54.54 22.22
CA TRP A 61 18.96 -55.64 21.61
C TRP A 61 18.34 -56.89 22.22
N PRO A 62 17.62 -57.73 21.45
CA PRO A 62 17.18 -59.01 21.95
C PRO A 62 18.44 -59.69 22.50
N VAL A 63 18.37 -60.18 23.74
CA VAL A 63 19.51 -60.79 24.44
C VAL A 63 20.21 -61.71 23.44
N TYR A 64 21.37 -61.27 22.94
CA TYR A 64 22.05 -61.95 21.86
C TYR A 64 22.52 -63.32 22.39
N LYS A 65 21.70 -64.35 22.15
CA LYS A 65 21.95 -65.74 22.52
C LYS A 65 22.76 -66.38 21.39
N SER A 66 24.08 -66.22 21.48
CA SER A 66 24.99 -66.94 20.59
C SER A 66 25.16 -68.38 21.04
N LYS A 67 25.11 -69.34 20.10
CA LYS A 67 25.50 -70.75 20.33
C LYS A 67 26.96 -70.88 20.83
N LEU A 68 27.79 -69.88 20.58
CA LEU A 68 29.17 -69.78 21.06
C LEU A 68 29.30 -69.60 22.58
N ARG A 69 28.19 -69.45 23.32
CA ARG A 69 28.19 -69.39 24.80
C ARG A 69 28.26 -70.77 25.45
N GLU A 70 27.88 -71.82 24.73
CA GLU A 70 27.68 -73.17 25.29
C GLU A 70 28.78 -74.14 24.84
N GLU A 71 29.40 -73.93 23.67
CA GLU A 71 30.44 -74.81 23.12
C GLU A 71 31.60 -74.02 22.50
N VAL A 72 32.84 -74.50 22.70
CA VAL A 72 34.03 -73.94 22.04
C VAL A 72 34.03 -74.37 20.58
N PRO A 73 34.06 -73.42 19.62
CA PRO A 73 34.04 -73.78 18.20
C PRO A 73 35.25 -74.61 17.80
N LYS A 74 35.01 -75.58 16.93
CA LYS A 74 36.07 -76.38 16.30
C LYS A 74 36.50 -75.76 14.98
N CYS A 75 37.70 -76.08 14.53
CA CYS A 75 38.22 -75.62 13.25
C CYS A 75 37.61 -76.41 12.10
N ASP A 76 37.23 -75.72 11.03
CA ASP A 76 36.63 -76.34 9.84
C ASP A 76 37.63 -77.23 9.08
N GLU A 77 38.91 -76.84 9.05
CA GLU A 77 39.99 -77.62 8.41
C GLU A 77 40.58 -78.69 9.33
N HIS A 78 40.47 -78.48 10.64
CA HIS A 78 40.99 -79.37 11.68
C HIS A 78 39.88 -79.69 12.69
N PRO A 79 38.92 -80.59 12.35
CA PRO A 79 37.71 -80.82 13.15
C PRO A 79 37.95 -81.35 14.57
N ASP A 80 39.16 -81.82 14.87
CA ASP A 80 39.55 -82.29 16.20
C ASP A 80 40.15 -81.17 17.09
N GLN A 81 40.38 -79.98 16.53
CA GLN A 81 41.00 -78.86 17.25
C GLN A 81 40.03 -77.71 17.52
N ASN A 82 40.13 -77.16 18.72
CA ASN A 82 39.39 -75.98 19.15
C ASN A 82 40.05 -74.69 18.63
N LEU A 83 39.22 -73.68 18.32
CA LEU A 83 39.69 -72.33 18.00
C LEU A 83 40.18 -71.63 19.28
N ASN A 84 41.48 -71.37 19.40
CA ASN A 84 42.11 -70.87 20.63
C ASN A 84 43.19 -69.80 20.42
N VAL A 85 43.53 -69.46 19.17
CA VAL A 85 44.49 -68.40 18.82
C VAL A 85 43.77 -67.34 17.98
N TYR A 86 44.03 -66.06 18.22
CA TYR A 86 43.52 -64.97 17.38
C TYR A 86 44.62 -64.51 16.41
N CYS A 87 44.33 -64.56 15.11
CA CYS A 87 45.19 -64.00 14.09
C CYS A 87 44.85 -62.52 13.89
N ASN A 88 45.72 -61.62 14.34
CA ASN A 88 45.51 -60.17 14.21
C ASN A 88 45.58 -59.69 12.75
N SER A 89 46.36 -60.36 11.89
CA SER A 89 46.46 -59.98 10.47
C SER A 89 45.18 -60.32 9.69
N CYS A 90 44.51 -61.41 10.06
CA CYS A 90 43.29 -61.90 9.40
C CYS A 90 42.01 -61.56 10.16
N GLU A 91 42.13 -60.97 11.35
CA GLU A 91 41.02 -60.59 12.24
C GLU A 91 40.04 -61.74 12.58
N GLN A 92 40.58 -62.95 12.76
CA GLN A 92 39.79 -64.17 13.00
C GLN A 92 40.40 -65.07 14.07
N VAL A 93 39.56 -65.90 14.70
CA VAL A 93 40.02 -66.95 15.63
C VAL A 93 40.33 -68.23 14.83
N ILE A 94 41.50 -68.81 15.08
CA ILE A 94 42.04 -69.99 14.40
C ILE A 94 42.43 -71.07 15.44
N CYS A 95 42.63 -72.31 14.99
CA CYS A 95 43.22 -73.37 15.83
C CYS A 95 44.75 -73.29 15.85
N THR A 96 45.37 -74.09 16.72
CA THR A 96 46.83 -74.15 16.85
C THR A 96 47.51 -74.68 15.59
N THR A 97 46.92 -75.65 14.86
CA THR A 97 47.52 -76.14 13.61
C THR A 97 47.52 -75.08 12.51
N CYS A 98 46.39 -74.40 12.25
CA CYS A 98 46.34 -73.29 11.29
C CYS A 98 47.33 -72.17 11.62
N SER A 99 47.65 -71.97 12.91
CA SER A 99 48.61 -70.96 13.35
C SER A 99 50.04 -71.23 12.86
N VAL A 100 50.40 -72.49 12.64
CA VAL A 100 51.72 -72.93 12.20
C VAL A 100 51.77 -73.16 10.69
N LEU A 101 50.68 -73.64 10.08
CA LEU A 101 50.66 -73.96 8.65
C LEU A 101 50.42 -72.73 7.78
N ASP A 102 49.32 -72.01 8.04
CA ASP A 102 48.82 -70.98 7.12
C ASP A 102 49.03 -69.55 7.66
N HIS A 103 49.26 -69.42 8.96
CA HIS A 103 49.39 -68.14 9.65
C HIS A 103 50.74 -67.95 10.37
N GLU A 104 51.77 -68.74 10.02
CA GLU A 104 53.09 -68.70 10.67
C GLU A 104 53.70 -67.30 10.69
N LYS A 105 53.53 -66.55 9.59
CA LYS A 105 54.10 -65.21 9.42
C LYS A 105 53.18 -64.09 9.88
N HIS A 106 52.01 -64.40 10.44
CA HIS A 106 51.03 -63.42 10.89
C HIS A 106 51.22 -63.04 12.35
N SER A 107 50.67 -61.89 12.74
CA SER A 107 50.67 -61.49 14.16
C SER A 107 49.61 -62.29 14.90
N LEU A 108 50.04 -63.18 15.79
CA LEU A 108 49.17 -64.05 16.56
C LEU A 108 49.11 -63.61 18.04
N THR A 109 47.95 -63.75 18.65
CA THR A 109 47.74 -63.47 20.07
C THR A 109 46.89 -64.57 20.68
N GLY A 110 47.14 -64.92 21.95
CA GLY A 110 46.28 -65.87 22.65
C GLY A 110 44.84 -65.35 22.74
N LEU A 111 43.85 -66.23 22.58
CA LEU A 111 42.44 -65.84 22.61
C LEU A 111 42.05 -65.02 23.86
N PRO A 112 42.49 -65.35 25.10
CA PRO A 112 42.15 -64.54 26.27
C PRO A 112 42.65 -63.09 26.19
N GLU A 113 43.88 -62.88 25.72
CA GLU A 113 44.46 -61.54 25.56
C GLU A 113 43.77 -60.76 24.43
N ALA A 114 43.47 -61.41 23.31
CA ALA A 114 42.73 -60.80 22.21
C ALA A 114 41.31 -60.37 22.64
N VAL A 115 40.63 -61.19 23.46
CA VAL A 115 39.32 -60.87 24.03
C VAL A 115 39.41 -59.65 24.96
N GLU A 116 40.38 -59.59 25.87
CA GLU A 116 40.53 -58.44 26.76
C GLU A 116 40.86 -57.15 26.00
N LYS A 117 41.73 -57.22 24.98
CA LYS A 117 42.03 -56.10 24.09
C LYS A 117 40.77 -55.64 23.32
N CYS A 118 39.96 -56.58 22.84
CA CYS A 118 38.69 -56.29 22.17
C CYS A 118 37.70 -55.62 23.12
N LYS A 119 37.47 -56.19 24.32
CA LYS A 119 36.61 -55.60 25.35
C LYS A 119 37.01 -54.18 25.70
N LYS A 120 38.32 -53.93 25.87
CA LYS A 120 38.85 -52.58 26.15
C LYS A 120 38.51 -51.61 25.02
N LYS A 121 38.83 -51.94 23.77
CA LYS A 121 38.50 -51.12 22.59
C LYS A 121 37.00 -50.84 22.47
N VAL A 122 36.16 -51.86 22.65
CA VAL A 122 34.70 -51.72 22.60
C VAL A 122 34.22 -50.80 23.72
N THR A 123 34.73 -50.97 24.94
CA THR A 123 34.36 -50.12 26.09
C THR A 123 34.74 -48.66 25.85
N GLU A 124 35.94 -48.38 25.34
CA GLU A 124 36.38 -47.04 24.96
C GLU A 124 35.47 -46.40 23.90
N MET A 125 35.08 -47.17 22.87
CA MET A 125 34.17 -46.72 21.82
C MET A 125 32.75 -46.48 22.32
N VAL A 126 32.26 -47.30 23.27
CA VAL A 126 30.97 -47.10 23.94
C VAL A 126 30.98 -45.83 24.76
N GLN A 127 32.02 -45.60 25.56
CA GLN A 127 32.17 -44.35 26.35
C GLN A 127 32.21 -43.11 25.46
N LYS A 128 32.95 -43.16 24.35
CA LYS A 128 33.01 -42.08 23.36
C LYS A 128 31.63 -41.83 22.72
N SER A 129 30.88 -42.89 22.43
CA SER A 129 29.55 -42.81 21.84
C SER A 129 28.51 -42.24 22.82
N GLU A 130 28.53 -42.66 24.09
CA GLU A 130 27.65 -42.11 25.13
C GLU A 130 27.94 -40.62 25.37
N LYS A 131 29.22 -40.21 25.40
CA LYS A 131 29.58 -38.78 25.47
C LYS A 131 29.03 -37.99 24.27
N ARG A 132 29.17 -38.53 23.06
CA ARG A 132 28.62 -37.87 21.86
C ARG A 132 27.09 -37.77 21.90
N LYS A 133 26.42 -38.79 22.43
CA LYS A 133 24.96 -38.81 22.59
C LYS A 133 24.49 -37.73 23.56
N THR A 134 25.18 -37.52 24.69
CA THR A 134 24.83 -36.45 25.63
C THR A 134 25.06 -35.07 25.02
N GLU A 135 26.19 -34.86 24.33
CA GLU A 135 26.48 -33.62 23.59
C GLU A 135 25.38 -33.30 22.57
N LEU A 136 24.99 -34.28 21.75
CA LEU A 136 23.92 -34.11 20.76
C LEU A 136 22.58 -33.78 21.42
N SER A 137 22.23 -34.45 22.53
CA SER A 137 21.00 -34.17 23.28
C SER A 137 20.97 -32.73 23.78
N THR A 138 22.06 -32.27 24.39
CA THR A 138 22.18 -30.89 24.89
C THR A 138 22.06 -29.88 23.74
N THR A 139 22.75 -30.09 22.62
CA THR A 139 22.66 -29.21 21.46
C THR A 139 21.24 -29.15 20.89
N ILE A 140 20.52 -30.27 20.83
CA ILE A 140 19.12 -30.29 20.38
C ILE A 140 18.23 -29.46 21.31
N GLU A 141 18.42 -29.56 22.63
CA GLU A 141 17.68 -28.76 23.59
C GLU A 141 17.96 -27.26 23.47
N GLU A 142 19.23 -26.88 23.29
CA GLU A 142 19.64 -25.49 23.06
C GLU A 142 19.04 -24.93 21.77
N MET A 143 19.13 -25.68 20.66
CA MET A 143 18.50 -25.30 19.39
C MET A 143 16.98 -25.11 19.53
N SER A 144 16.32 -25.97 20.30
CA SER A 144 14.89 -25.86 20.60
C SER A 144 14.57 -24.57 21.36
N LYS A 145 15.40 -24.17 22.33
CA LYS A 145 15.27 -22.90 23.06
C LYS A 145 15.49 -21.71 22.12
N SER A 146 16.60 -21.69 21.36
CA SER A 146 16.90 -20.61 20.42
C SER A 146 15.80 -20.42 19.36
N ARG A 147 15.19 -21.51 18.90
CA ARG A 147 14.05 -21.43 17.98
C ARG A 147 12.84 -20.76 18.63
N LYS A 148 12.48 -21.13 19.86
CA LYS A 148 11.36 -20.49 20.59
C LYS A 148 11.62 -19.00 20.82
N ASP A 149 12.85 -18.63 21.12
CA ASP A 149 13.25 -17.23 21.28
C ASP A 149 13.10 -16.48 19.96
N LEU A 150 13.54 -17.08 18.84
CA LEU A 150 13.38 -16.51 17.51
C LEU A 150 11.90 -16.33 17.14
N ASP A 151 11.06 -17.33 17.37
CA ASP A 151 9.61 -17.26 17.11
C ASP A 151 8.96 -16.12 17.94
N THR A 152 9.38 -15.95 19.19
CA THR A 152 8.91 -14.88 20.08
C THR A 152 9.35 -13.51 19.59
N MET A 153 10.63 -13.36 19.22
CA MET A 153 11.17 -12.11 18.67
C MET A 153 10.51 -11.74 17.35
N PHE A 154 10.23 -12.72 16.49
CA PHE A 154 9.52 -12.52 15.23
C PHE A 154 8.11 -11.97 15.47
N ALA A 155 7.32 -12.63 16.32
CA ALA A 155 5.97 -12.19 16.66
C ALA A 155 5.95 -10.78 17.28
N TYR A 156 6.90 -10.50 18.18
CA TYR A 156 7.04 -9.19 18.80
C TYR A 156 7.42 -8.10 17.79
N THR A 157 8.33 -8.40 16.87
CA THR A 157 8.75 -7.49 15.80
C THR A 157 7.60 -7.18 14.85
N GLN A 158 6.84 -8.19 14.43
CA GLN A 158 5.64 -8.01 13.60
C GLN A 158 4.61 -7.11 14.29
N LYS A 159 4.40 -7.28 15.60
CA LYS A 159 3.52 -6.44 16.40
C LYS A 159 4.03 -4.99 16.49
N LYS A 160 5.34 -4.79 16.67
CA LYS A 160 5.96 -3.45 16.66
C LYS A 160 5.75 -2.73 15.33
N ILE A 161 6.01 -3.41 14.21
CA ILE A 161 5.81 -2.85 12.86
C ILE A 161 4.35 -2.44 12.67
N SER A 162 3.42 -3.35 13.00
CA SER A 162 1.97 -3.08 12.87
C SER A 162 1.51 -1.93 13.75
N LYS A 163 1.99 -1.85 14.99
CA LYS A 163 1.69 -0.74 15.91
C LYS A 163 2.19 0.59 15.36
N LYS A 164 3.41 0.63 14.82
CA LYS A 164 3.97 1.85 14.24
C LYS A 164 3.17 2.31 13.01
N ALA A 165 2.81 1.39 12.12
CA ALA A 165 1.94 1.71 10.97
C ALA A 165 0.60 2.31 11.43
N GLN A 166 -0.05 1.70 12.43
CA GLN A 166 -1.33 2.18 12.95
C GLN A 166 -1.21 3.58 13.60
N GLN A 167 -0.10 3.86 14.28
CA GLN A 167 0.17 5.18 14.85
C GLN A 167 0.28 6.26 13.77
N GLU A 168 1.04 6.01 12.70
CA GLU A 168 1.18 6.98 11.60
C GLU A 168 -0.14 7.18 10.85
N ILE A 169 -0.91 6.11 10.59
CA ILE A 169 -2.27 6.22 10.03
C ILE A 169 -3.16 7.10 10.90
N THR A 170 -3.06 6.97 12.23
CA THR A 170 -3.88 7.76 13.17
C THR A 170 -3.50 9.24 13.13
N LYS A 171 -2.20 9.57 13.04
CA LYS A 171 -1.73 10.95 12.89
C LYS A 171 -2.24 11.58 11.58
N LEU A 172 -2.10 10.87 10.46
CA LEU A 172 -2.61 11.34 9.16
C LEU A 172 -4.12 11.58 9.20
N LYS A 173 -4.89 10.69 9.84
CA LYS A 173 -6.34 10.91 10.03
C LYS A 173 -6.65 12.18 10.82
N GLN A 174 -5.86 12.49 11.85
CA GLN A 174 -6.02 13.72 12.62
C GLN A 174 -5.68 14.97 11.78
N GLU A 175 -4.63 14.92 10.96
CA GLU A 175 -4.27 16.02 10.06
C GLU A 175 -5.35 16.26 9.00
N VAL A 176 -5.84 15.20 8.36
CA VAL A 176 -6.96 15.28 7.41
C VAL A 176 -8.20 15.88 8.08
N ALA A 177 -8.51 15.50 9.32
CA ALA A 177 -9.63 16.06 10.06
C ALA A 177 -9.45 17.56 10.36
N LYS A 178 -8.22 18.02 10.64
CA LYS A 178 -7.91 19.45 10.82
C LYS A 178 -8.12 20.22 9.51
N ILE A 179 -7.61 19.71 8.39
CA ILE A 179 -7.77 20.32 7.07
C ILE A 179 -9.26 20.44 6.72
N LYS A 180 -10.04 19.37 6.89
CA LYS A 180 -11.51 19.42 6.65
C LYS A 180 -12.24 20.42 7.55
N LYS A 181 -11.80 20.58 8.80
CA LYS A 181 -12.37 21.58 9.71
C LYS A 181 -12.06 23.01 9.24
N GLU A 182 -10.86 23.24 8.75
CA GLU A 182 -10.44 24.52 8.17
C GLU A 182 -11.21 24.83 6.89
N GLU A 183 -11.36 23.86 5.99
CA GLU A 183 -12.17 23.96 4.77
C GLU A 183 -13.61 24.39 5.11
N GLN A 184 -14.25 23.67 6.03
CA GLN A 184 -15.61 24.00 6.47
C GLN A 184 -15.72 25.39 7.10
N LYS A 185 -14.67 25.86 7.78
CA LYS A 185 -14.61 27.20 8.36
C LYS A 185 -14.56 28.25 7.24
N LEU A 186 -13.63 28.10 6.30
CA LEU A 186 -13.47 29.02 5.17
C LEU A 186 -14.73 29.09 4.31
N LEU A 187 -15.35 27.95 3.99
CA LEU A 187 -16.61 27.92 3.23
C LEU A 187 -17.76 28.65 3.94
N LYS A 188 -17.85 28.52 5.27
CA LYS A 188 -18.85 29.26 6.07
C LYS A 188 -18.56 30.76 6.07
N GLU A 189 -17.31 31.15 6.18
CA GLU A 189 -16.88 32.55 6.11
C GLU A 189 -17.21 33.15 4.74
N THR A 190 -16.83 32.48 3.64
CA THR A 190 -17.17 32.88 2.27
C THR A 190 -18.68 33.06 2.08
N SER A 191 -19.48 32.11 2.56
CA SER A 191 -20.95 32.19 2.46
C SER A 191 -21.52 33.39 3.22
N THR A 192 -20.97 33.68 4.40
CA THR A 192 -21.40 34.80 5.24
C THR A 192 -21.06 36.13 4.58
N ILE A 193 -19.81 36.28 4.13
CA ILE A 193 -19.32 37.47 3.43
C ILE A 193 -20.12 37.74 2.15
N TYR A 194 -20.40 36.70 1.36
CA TYR A 194 -21.22 36.83 0.17
C TYR A 194 -22.63 37.34 0.50
N LYS A 195 -23.27 36.79 1.54
CA LYS A 195 -24.61 37.24 1.97
C LYS A 195 -24.61 38.70 2.43
N ASP A 196 -23.58 39.11 3.16
CA ASP A 196 -23.47 40.48 3.65
C ASP A 196 -23.22 41.47 2.51
N LYS A 197 -22.34 41.12 1.56
CA LYS A 197 -22.14 41.89 0.32
C LYS A 197 -23.43 41.98 -0.49
N LEU A 198 -24.16 40.87 -0.67
CA LEU A 198 -25.42 40.85 -1.42
C LEU A 198 -26.48 41.78 -0.79
N LYS A 199 -26.63 41.75 0.54
CA LYS A 199 -27.56 42.67 1.24
C LYS A 199 -27.19 44.14 1.03
N ALA A 200 -25.90 44.46 1.04
CA ALA A 200 -25.44 45.83 0.78
C ALA A 200 -25.73 46.25 -0.67
N PHE A 201 -25.52 45.35 -1.64
CA PHE A 201 -25.91 45.56 -3.04
C PHE A 201 -27.42 45.82 -3.19
N GLU A 202 -28.25 44.99 -2.57
CA GLU A 202 -29.71 45.11 -2.60
C GLU A 202 -30.16 46.44 -1.98
N ALA A 203 -29.51 46.92 -0.92
CA ALA A 203 -29.82 48.21 -0.30
C ALA A 203 -29.50 49.40 -1.22
N VAL A 204 -28.33 49.39 -1.90
CA VAL A 204 -27.97 50.42 -2.89
C VAL A 204 -28.95 50.38 -4.07
N GLN A 205 -29.26 49.18 -4.57
CA GLN A 205 -30.23 49.01 -5.66
C GLN A 205 -31.63 49.52 -5.28
N ALA A 206 -32.10 49.21 -4.07
CA ALA A 206 -33.39 49.68 -3.57
C ALA A 206 -33.44 51.21 -3.46
N THR A 207 -32.34 51.83 -3.02
CA THR A 207 -32.22 53.30 -2.93
C THR A 207 -32.29 53.93 -4.31
N ASN A 208 -31.48 53.47 -5.26
CA ASN A 208 -31.51 53.97 -6.64
C ASN A 208 -32.87 53.75 -7.31
N ARG A 209 -33.52 52.60 -7.06
CA ARG A 209 -34.86 52.33 -7.61
C ARG A 209 -35.91 53.29 -7.04
N LYS A 210 -35.84 53.60 -5.75
CA LYS A 210 -36.71 54.59 -5.13
C LYS A 210 -36.49 55.98 -5.75
N GLU A 211 -35.24 56.41 -5.88
CA GLU A 211 -34.89 57.69 -6.52
C GLU A 211 -35.35 57.76 -7.98
N LEU A 212 -35.21 56.66 -8.73
CA LEU A 212 -35.72 56.55 -10.10
C LEU A 212 -37.22 56.77 -10.15
N THR A 213 -38.00 56.02 -9.34
CA THR A 213 -39.47 56.17 -9.32
C THR A 213 -39.94 57.57 -8.91
N GLN A 214 -39.22 58.22 -7.99
CA GLN A 214 -39.52 59.60 -7.58
C GLN A 214 -39.20 60.60 -8.70
N THR A 215 -38.11 60.38 -9.44
CA THR A 215 -37.70 61.20 -10.57
C THR A 215 -38.67 61.05 -11.74
N GLU A 216 -39.07 59.81 -12.06
CA GLU A 216 -40.08 59.50 -13.08
C GLU A 216 -41.41 60.20 -12.77
N HIS A 217 -41.91 60.10 -11.53
CA HIS A 217 -43.15 60.77 -11.12
C HIS A 217 -43.07 62.30 -11.27
N LYS A 218 -41.99 62.91 -10.77
CA LYS A 218 -41.80 64.36 -10.86
C LYS A 218 -41.67 64.84 -12.31
N LEU A 219 -40.98 64.08 -13.17
CA LEU A 219 -40.88 64.40 -14.59
C LEU A 219 -42.24 64.28 -15.28
N GLU A 220 -43.04 63.27 -14.95
CA GLU A 220 -44.40 63.12 -15.47
C GLU A 220 -45.28 64.30 -15.07
N GLU A 221 -45.24 64.72 -13.80
CA GLU A 221 -45.98 65.90 -13.30
C GLU A 221 -45.57 67.18 -14.05
N VAL A 222 -44.26 67.41 -14.25
CA VAL A 222 -43.75 68.57 -14.99
C VAL A 222 -44.18 68.50 -16.45
N ASN A 223 -44.07 67.35 -17.12
CA ASN A 223 -44.48 67.17 -18.50
C ASN A 223 -45.99 67.39 -18.68
N GLN A 224 -46.80 66.85 -17.76
CA GLN A 224 -48.25 67.04 -17.77
C GLN A 224 -48.61 68.52 -17.62
N LEU A 225 -47.98 69.22 -16.67
CA LEU A 225 -48.18 70.66 -16.48
C LEU A 225 -47.77 71.46 -17.72
N MET A 226 -46.62 71.16 -18.33
CA MET A 226 -46.16 71.83 -19.55
C MET A 226 -47.11 71.62 -20.75
N ASN A 227 -47.81 70.49 -20.81
CA ASN A 227 -48.74 70.17 -21.89
C ASN A 227 -50.14 70.79 -21.69
N GLN A 228 -50.55 71.07 -20.45
CA GLN A 228 -51.92 71.48 -20.10
C GLN A 228 -52.04 72.95 -19.67
N ALA A 229 -50.98 73.52 -19.08
CA ALA A 229 -51.02 74.87 -18.52
C ALA A 229 -50.97 75.97 -19.60
N SER A 230 -51.60 77.11 -19.30
CA SER A 230 -51.49 78.30 -20.13
C SER A 230 -50.10 78.95 -20.01
N CYS A 231 -49.74 79.78 -21.00
CA CYS A 231 -48.46 80.49 -20.98
C CYS A 231 -48.27 81.39 -19.75
N TYR A 232 -49.34 81.94 -19.19
CA TYR A 232 -49.29 82.78 -17.98
C TYR A 232 -48.99 81.95 -16.71
N GLU A 233 -49.61 80.78 -16.56
CA GLU A 233 -49.36 79.87 -15.42
C GLU A 233 -47.93 79.30 -15.44
N ILE A 234 -47.42 78.97 -16.63
CA ILE A 234 -46.03 78.50 -16.81
C ILE A 234 -45.05 79.60 -16.38
N LEU A 235 -45.30 80.86 -16.76
CA LEU A 235 -44.44 81.98 -16.36
C LEU A 235 -44.53 82.28 -14.86
N GLU A 236 -45.71 82.17 -14.24
CA GLU A 236 -45.86 82.32 -12.79
C GLU A 236 -45.08 81.24 -12.01
N LEU A 237 -45.10 79.99 -12.50
CA LEU A 237 -44.44 78.86 -11.86
C LEU A 237 -42.99 78.63 -12.30
N GLN A 238 -42.48 79.42 -13.24
CA GLN A 238 -41.20 79.21 -13.93
C GLN A 238 -40.04 78.93 -12.96
N GLN A 239 -39.88 79.75 -11.92
CA GLN A 239 -38.79 79.60 -10.95
C GLN A 239 -38.88 78.28 -10.17
N LYS A 240 -40.10 77.84 -9.82
CA LYS A 240 -40.32 76.57 -9.13
C LYS A 240 -40.03 75.38 -10.04
N LEU A 241 -40.46 75.43 -11.30
CA LEU A 241 -40.18 74.38 -12.29
C LEU A 241 -38.69 74.23 -12.56
N LEU A 242 -37.99 75.34 -12.78
CA LEU A 242 -36.54 75.35 -12.99
C LEU A 242 -35.78 74.84 -11.76
N HIS A 243 -36.22 75.22 -10.55
CA HIS A 243 -35.62 74.71 -9.32
C HIS A 243 -35.78 73.18 -9.18
N ASN A 244 -37.00 72.68 -9.39
CA ASN A 244 -37.30 71.24 -9.28
C ASN A 244 -36.50 70.42 -10.31
N LEU A 245 -36.43 70.86 -11.56
CA LEU A 245 -35.67 70.18 -12.61
C LEU A 245 -34.15 70.23 -12.34
N SER A 246 -33.66 71.36 -11.83
CA SER A 246 -32.26 71.50 -11.40
C SER A 246 -31.93 70.52 -10.28
N GLU A 247 -32.79 70.41 -9.26
CA GLU A 247 -32.63 69.46 -8.14
C GLU A 247 -32.61 68.00 -8.62
N LEU A 248 -33.43 67.64 -9.62
CA LEU A 248 -33.41 66.31 -10.24
C LEU A 248 -32.11 66.06 -11.01
N SER A 249 -31.66 67.03 -11.81
CA SER A 249 -30.46 66.91 -12.64
C SER A 249 -29.14 66.86 -11.83
N GLY A 250 -29.17 67.35 -10.57
CA GLY A 250 -27.99 67.41 -9.70
C GLY A 250 -27.75 66.15 -8.86
N LYS A 251 -28.68 65.19 -8.78
CA LYS A 251 -28.51 63.97 -7.98
C LYS A 251 -27.78 62.90 -8.77
N GLN A 252 -26.62 62.47 -8.26
CA GLN A 252 -25.90 61.32 -8.84
C GLN A 252 -26.43 60.00 -8.28
N PRO A 253 -26.56 58.94 -9.10
CA PRO A 253 -26.91 57.62 -8.62
C PRO A 253 -25.91 57.13 -7.57
N GLN A 254 -26.39 56.44 -6.54
CA GLN A 254 -25.48 55.78 -5.61
C GLN A 254 -24.71 54.68 -6.35
N GLN A 255 -23.39 54.74 -6.28
CA GLN A 255 -22.52 53.69 -6.80
C GLN A 255 -22.28 52.63 -5.74
N VAL A 256 -22.14 51.38 -6.18
CA VAL A 256 -21.75 50.30 -5.29
C VAL A 256 -20.24 50.42 -5.03
N PRO A 257 -19.79 50.49 -3.77
CA PRO A 257 -18.36 50.51 -3.47
C PRO A 257 -17.62 49.30 -4.04
N ASP A 258 -16.43 49.50 -4.61
CA ASP A 258 -15.58 48.44 -5.18
C ASP A 258 -15.25 47.33 -4.18
N ARG A 259 -15.19 47.66 -2.89
CA ARG A 259 -15.00 46.67 -1.81
C ARG A 259 -16.12 45.65 -1.69
N LEU A 260 -17.28 45.88 -2.31
CA LEU A 260 -18.39 44.93 -2.31
C LEU A 260 -18.34 43.97 -3.51
N THR A 261 -17.63 44.30 -4.60
CA THR A 261 -17.60 43.48 -5.82
C THR A 261 -16.49 42.42 -5.81
N PHE A 262 -15.42 42.61 -5.03
CA PHE A 262 -14.27 41.72 -5.01
C PHE A 262 -14.36 40.63 -3.92
N MET A 263 -14.03 39.38 -4.26
CA MET A 263 -13.82 38.29 -3.31
C MET A 263 -12.95 37.22 -3.97
N ASP A 264 -11.86 36.84 -3.30
CA ASP A 264 -10.92 35.84 -3.80
C ASP A 264 -10.35 34.98 -2.66
N PHE A 265 -9.56 33.97 -3.00
CA PHE A 265 -8.90 33.06 -2.08
C PHE A 265 -7.40 32.95 -2.39
N GLU A 266 -6.55 33.21 -1.40
CA GLU A 266 -5.11 33.01 -1.51
C GLU A 266 -4.70 31.75 -0.80
N GLU A 267 -4.06 30.84 -1.53
CA GLU A 267 -3.54 29.56 -1.03
C GLU A 267 -2.42 29.76 0.00
N GLY A 268 -2.45 28.95 1.06
CA GLY A 268 -1.40 28.93 2.08
C GLY A 268 -0.37 27.82 1.86
N ASP A 269 0.87 28.04 2.30
CA ASP A 269 1.93 27.02 2.26
C ASP A 269 1.67 25.88 3.28
N ARG A 270 1.27 26.24 4.52
CA ARG A 270 1.07 25.29 5.64
C ARG A 270 -0.35 25.23 6.18
N SER A 271 -1.25 26.03 5.63
CA SER A 271 -2.68 26.12 5.92
C SER A 271 -3.43 26.13 4.59
N LEU A 272 -4.74 26.01 4.59
CA LEU A 272 -5.49 26.08 3.33
C LEU A 272 -5.30 27.44 2.66
N GLY A 273 -5.35 28.53 3.42
CA GLY A 273 -5.21 29.87 2.87
C GLY A 273 -6.04 30.90 3.62
N ARG A 274 -6.31 32.03 2.98
CA ARG A 274 -7.21 33.08 3.49
C ARG A 274 -8.08 33.69 2.40
N LEU A 275 -9.20 34.28 2.81
CA LEU A 275 -10.06 35.05 1.91
C LEU A 275 -9.50 36.47 1.72
N ILE A 276 -9.51 36.95 0.48
CA ILE A 276 -9.16 38.32 0.12
C ILE A 276 -10.44 39.07 -0.25
N LEU A 277 -10.67 40.23 0.38
CA LEU A 277 -11.92 41.00 0.25
C LEU A 277 -11.74 42.35 -0.43
N GLU A 278 -10.49 42.75 -0.67
CA GLU A 278 -10.13 44.00 -1.34
C GLU A 278 -9.11 43.66 -2.43
N GLU A 279 -9.28 44.25 -3.62
CA GLU A 279 -8.24 44.17 -4.66
C GLU A 279 -7.07 45.02 -4.18
N GLU A 280 -5.90 44.41 -3.92
CA GLU A 280 -4.71 45.22 -3.66
C GLU A 280 -4.46 46.10 -4.89
N PRO A 281 -4.16 47.41 -4.71
CA PRO A 281 -3.79 48.24 -5.84
C PRO A 281 -2.57 47.59 -6.47
N LYS A 282 -2.74 47.05 -7.68
CA LYS A 282 -1.61 46.60 -8.49
C LYS A 282 -0.68 47.80 -8.58
N ALA A 283 0.40 47.79 -7.80
CA ALA A 283 1.51 48.68 -8.02
C ALA A 283 1.82 48.51 -9.50
N ALA A 284 1.75 49.59 -10.27
CA ALA A 284 2.10 49.56 -11.66
C ALA A 284 3.51 48.97 -11.74
N GLU A 285 3.59 47.67 -12.07
CA GLU A 285 4.82 47.07 -12.49
C GLU A 285 5.20 47.89 -13.72
N LYS A 286 6.18 48.79 -13.55
CA LYS A 286 7.00 49.22 -14.68
C LYS A 286 7.30 47.94 -15.47
N PRO A 287 7.24 47.95 -16.81
CA PRO A 287 7.66 46.80 -17.59
C PRO A 287 9.16 46.62 -17.36
N THR A 288 9.50 45.94 -16.27
CA THR A 288 10.77 45.26 -16.12
C THR A 288 10.75 44.21 -17.21
N PRO A 289 11.81 44.12 -18.03
CA PRO A 289 11.92 42.98 -18.92
C PRO A 289 11.84 41.76 -18.01
N ARG A 290 10.75 40.99 -18.12
CA ARG A 290 10.71 39.66 -17.53
C ARG A 290 12.04 39.02 -17.95
N PRO A 291 12.89 38.54 -17.01
CA PRO A 291 13.82 37.50 -17.44
C PRO A 291 12.91 36.48 -18.12
N PRO A 292 13.21 36.08 -19.37
CA PRO A 292 12.32 35.17 -20.08
C PRO A 292 12.03 34.07 -19.09
N ARG A 293 10.74 33.81 -18.81
CA ARG A 293 10.37 32.54 -18.22
C ARG A 293 11.21 31.57 -19.03
N SER A 294 12.15 30.87 -18.39
CA SER A 294 12.60 29.64 -18.98
C SER A 294 11.35 28.76 -18.93
N CYS A 295 10.48 28.95 -19.92
CA CYS A 295 9.99 27.84 -20.68
C CYS A 295 11.27 27.14 -21.10
N VAL A 296 11.78 26.29 -20.22
CA VAL A 296 12.53 25.14 -20.65
C VAL A 296 11.52 24.49 -21.59
N LYS A 297 11.68 24.78 -22.88
CA LYS A 297 11.00 24.05 -23.93
C LYS A 297 11.62 22.67 -23.80
N GLU A 298 11.06 21.85 -22.92
CA GLU A 298 11.47 20.48 -22.78
C GLU A 298 11.27 19.88 -24.18
N LYS A 299 12.39 19.54 -24.81
CA LYS A 299 12.39 18.98 -26.14
C LYS A 299 12.10 17.50 -25.94
N TRP A 300 10.97 17.05 -26.47
CA TRP A 300 10.55 15.66 -26.39
C TRP A 300 10.74 15.04 -27.78
N GLU A 301 11.47 13.93 -27.85
CA GLU A 301 11.66 13.18 -29.09
C GLU A 301 10.90 11.86 -29.03
N LEU A 302 10.25 11.51 -30.14
CA LEU A 302 9.46 10.28 -30.26
C LEU A 302 10.41 9.08 -30.24
N LYS A 303 10.32 8.28 -29.19
CA LYS A 303 11.14 7.09 -28.99
C LYS A 303 10.58 5.89 -29.75
N SER A 304 9.26 5.74 -29.69
CA SER A 304 8.54 4.62 -30.31
C SER A 304 7.07 4.95 -30.48
N GLU A 305 6.49 4.39 -31.55
CA GLU A 305 5.08 4.47 -31.87
C GLU A 305 4.58 3.06 -32.21
N ALA A 306 3.46 2.68 -31.62
CA ALA A 306 2.75 1.46 -31.96
C ALA A 306 1.37 1.83 -32.51
N THR A 307 1.03 1.27 -33.67
CA THR A 307 -0.26 1.41 -34.36
C THR A 307 -0.89 0.04 -34.57
N ASN A 308 -2.22 -0.02 -34.78
CA ASN A 308 -2.99 -1.25 -34.94
C ASN A 308 -2.91 -2.21 -33.73
N ILE A 309 -3.07 -1.66 -32.52
CA ILE A 309 -3.18 -2.49 -31.31
C ILE A 309 -4.54 -3.19 -31.33
N GLY A 310 -4.59 -4.43 -31.82
CA GLY A 310 -5.81 -5.24 -31.89
C GLY A 310 -6.46 -5.42 -30.51
N VAL A 311 -7.63 -4.81 -30.30
CA VAL A 311 -8.36 -4.86 -29.04
C VAL A 311 -9.34 -6.02 -29.06
N THR A 312 -9.09 -7.09 -28.30
CA THR A 312 -10.15 -8.04 -27.95
C THR A 312 -10.96 -7.47 -26.81
N GLN A 313 -12.24 -7.27 -27.06
CA GLN A 313 -13.21 -6.54 -26.26
C GLN A 313 -13.39 -7.16 -24.85
N THR A 314 -12.71 -6.60 -23.85
CA THR A 314 -13.08 -6.76 -22.43
C THR A 314 -12.96 -5.42 -21.72
N TYR A 315 -14.05 -4.99 -21.07
CA TYR A 315 -14.18 -3.75 -20.31
C TYR A 315 -13.07 -3.65 -19.25
N ILE A 316 -12.06 -2.80 -19.49
CA ILE A 316 -11.06 -2.41 -18.49
C ILE A 316 -11.30 -0.94 -18.17
N SER A 317 -11.97 -0.70 -17.05
CA SER A 317 -12.10 0.64 -16.48
C SER A 317 -10.81 0.98 -15.73
N HIS A 318 -10.01 1.85 -16.35
CA HIS A 318 -8.92 2.69 -15.79
C HIS A 318 -7.48 2.22 -16.09
N VAL A 319 -6.73 3.16 -16.69
CA VAL A 319 -5.26 3.33 -16.86
C VAL A 319 -4.40 2.06 -16.83
N ALA A 320 -3.84 1.73 -17.99
CA ALA A 320 -2.92 0.61 -18.20
C ALA A 320 -1.71 0.66 -17.26
N ALA A 321 -1.47 -0.42 -16.51
CA ALA A 321 -0.23 -0.62 -15.77
C ALA A 321 0.88 -1.09 -16.72
N LEU A 322 2.00 -0.36 -16.76
CA LEU A 322 3.22 -0.81 -17.43
C LEU A 322 3.94 -1.84 -16.54
N PHE A 323 4.15 -3.04 -17.05
CA PHE A 323 5.10 -4.00 -16.48
C PHE A 323 6.15 -4.33 -17.55
N ASN A 324 7.43 -4.12 -17.23
CA ASN A 324 8.59 -4.45 -18.09
C ASN A 324 8.52 -3.92 -19.53
N ASN A 325 8.22 -2.63 -19.72
CA ASN A 325 8.27 -1.96 -21.03
C ASN A 325 7.40 -2.60 -22.14
N LYS A 326 6.41 -3.43 -21.81
CA LYS A 326 5.41 -3.94 -22.75
C LYS A 326 4.02 -3.46 -22.38
N ILE A 327 3.33 -2.87 -23.35
CA ILE A 327 1.95 -2.40 -23.19
C ILE A 327 1.01 -3.58 -23.44
N LEU A 328 0.19 -3.92 -22.44
CA LEU A 328 -0.84 -4.96 -22.54
C LEU A 328 -2.19 -4.29 -22.85
N GLY A 329 -2.42 -3.99 -24.13
CA GLY A 329 -3.73 -3.62 -24.69
C GLY A 329 -4.25 -2.21 -24.35
N CYS A 330 -4.70 -1.48 -25.37
CA CYS A 330 -5.43 -0.22 -25.22
C CYS A 330 -6.84 -0.37 -25.78
N GLY A 331 -7.86 -0.50 -24.92
CA GLY A 331 -9.24 -0.14 -25.25
C GLY A 331 -9.55 1.21 -24.63
N TYR A 332 -10.23 2.09 -25.37
CA TYR A 332 -10.50 3.52 -25.08
C TYR A 332 -10.42 3.91 -23.59
N PRO A 333 -9.42 4.73 -23.18
CA PRO A 333 -9.57 6.19 -23.30
C PRO A 333 -8.29 6.97 -23.68
N ARG A 334 -8.47 8.23 -24.10
CA ARG A 334 -7.39 9.22 -24.30
C ARG A 334 -6.73 9.54 -22.96
N GLY A 335 -5.43 9.29 -22.82
CA GLY A 335 -4.71 9.47 -21.57
C GLY A 335 -3.24 9.81 -21.78
N ILE A 336 -2.71 10.64 -20.89
CA ILE A 336 -1.30 11.01 -20.81
C ILE A 336 -0.77 10.49 -19.46
N THR A 337 0.38 9.81 -19.47
CA THR A 337 1.03 9.33 -18.24
C THR A 337 2.56 9.38 -18.38
N PHE A 338 3.28 9.17 -17.28
CA PHE A 338 4.74 9.09 -17.25
C PHE A 338 5.18 7.69 -16.83
N THR A 339 6.23 7.17 -17.45
CA THR A 339 6.89 5.94 -17.00
C THR A 339 7.69 6.21 -15.73
N SER A 340 8.09 5.14 -15.02
CA SER A 340 9.01 5.24 -13.89
C SER A 340 10.40 5.77 -14.26
N SER A 341 10.74 5.76 -15.55
CA SER A 341 11.98 6.36 -16.09
C SER A 341 11.81 7.82 -16.54
N GLY A 342 10.61 8.39 -16.40
CA GLY A 342 10.32 9.78 -16.77
C GLY A 342 9.95 10.00 -18.24
N ASP A 343 9.73 8.93 -19.01
CA ASP A 343 9.25 9.04 -20.40
C ASP A 343 7.75 9.38 -20.42
N LEU A 344 7.32 10.25 -21.33
CA LEU A 344 5.93 10.65 -21.52
C LEU A 344 5.23 9.67 -22.46
N VAL A 345 4.12 9.08 -22.02
CA VAL A 345 3.30 8.18 -22.83
C VAL A 345 1.98 8.84 -23.16
N VAL A 346 1.67 8.92 -24.46
CA VAL A 346 0.43 9.48 -24.99
C VAL A 346 -0.34 8.38 -25.71
N ALA A 347 -1.54 8.07 -25.23
CA ALA A 347 -2.44 7.12 -25.88
C ALA A 347 -3.62 7.86 -26.52
N ALA A 348 -3.80 7.70 -27.84
CA ALA A 348 -4.86 8.33 -28.60
C ALA A 348 -5.45 7.35 -29.63
N GLY A 349 -6.67 6.86 -29.36
CA GLY A 349 -7.33 5.87 -30.23
C GLY A 349 -6.57 4.54 -30.22
N GLU A 350 -6.17 4.06 -31.41
CA GLU A 350 -5.40 2.82 -31.60
C GLU A 350 -3.89 3.03 -31.65
N SER A 351 -3.41 4.26 -31.40
CA SER A 351 -1.99 4.57 -31.35
C SER A 351 -1.53 4.89 -29.93
N VAL A 352 -0.32 4.44 -29.61
CA VAL A 352 0.41 4.83 -28.40
C VAL A 352 1.80 5.31 -28.80
N GLN A 353 2.14 6.53 -28.37
CA GLN A 353 3.40 7.19 -28.62
C GLN A 353 4.14 7.38 -27.29
N VAL A 354 5.43 7.04 -27.27
CA VAL A 354 6.31 7.25 -26.12
C VAL A 354 7.37 8.28 -26.50
N TYR A 355 7.44 9.34 -25.71
CA TYR A 355 8.41 10.41 -25.87
C TYR A 355 9.41 10.36 -24.72
N HIS A 356 10.68 10.55 -25.03
CA HIS A 356 11.68 10.80 -24.00
C HIS A 356 12.09 12.26 -24.01
N ARG A 357 12.49 12.73 -22.84
CA ARG A 357 13.03 14.07 -22.67
C ARG A 357 14.45 14.12 -23.25
N VAL A 358 14.76 15.18 -23.99
CA VAL A 358 16.08 15.46 -24.59
C VAL A 358 16.72 16.68 -23.95
#